data_AF-A0A4Q9RMZ0-F1
#
_entry.id   AF-A0A4Q9RMZ0-F1
#
_cell.length_a   1.000
_cell.length_b   1.000
_cell.length_c   1.000
_cell.angle_alpha   90.00
_cell.angle_beta   90.00
_cell.angle_gamma   90.00
#
_symmetry.space_group_name_H-M   'P 1'
#
loop_
_entity.id
_entity.type
_entity.pdbx_description
1 polymer ?
#
loop_
_entity_poly.entity_id
_entity_poly.type
_entity_poly.pdbx_seq_one_letter_code
_entity_poly.pdbx_strand_id
1 'polypeptide(L)'
;MMKNLLIIFILTFTIIACKQNSTESKRNETIDYYPNNPKVIFKKTVHLADFDSVYYFYDNGIIFKKGKQYKENQKFGNWKLYDRDSDLREIREWFTINGKSRANRAWNLNKEGDTIAWRHQDSIYKQAEFINDTIPFRNTIYDIIFFNRDTVKLNEPIKGFVEIRSSVIRDQPSNIRAFIAKDSANYNYDFSNEKEVKLAKFNDLTIDSINQKWAGEGTDFSKLIFIGLYFDSVGEKNLRGYYQQYSFGPFEKDENGHKIDSIIGHKIYFERKIIVIDSIEKNHSVQHRL
;
A
#
# COMPACT_ATOMS: atom_id res chain seq x y z
N MET A 1 55.76 -10.84 -69.66
CA MET A 1 54.87 -9.66 -69.51
C MET A 1 54.22 -9.71 -68.14
N MET A 2 54.30 -8.59 -67.42
CA MET A 2 53.90 -8.38 -66.03
C MET A 2 52.37 -8.37 -65.82
N LYS A 3 51.99 -8.62 -64.55
CA LYS A 3 50.83 -8.17 -63.74
C LYS A 3 50.20 -9.39 -63.05
N ASN A 4 49.93 -9.45 -61.76
CA ASN A 4 50.08 -8.55 -60.62
C ASN A 4 49.78 -9.40 -59.34
N LEU A 5 50.34 -8.98 -58.20
CA LEU A 5 49.90 -9.14 -56.78
C LEU A 5 48.95 -10.32 -56.44
N LEU A 6 49.18 -11.08 -55.36
CA LEU A 6 49.10 -10.56 -54.00
C LEU A 6 49.59 -11.60 -52.96
N ILE A 7 50.26 -11.07 -51.95
CA ILE A 7 50.54 -11.65 -50.63
C ILE A 7 49.24 -12.13 -49.96
N ILE A 8 49.26 -13.26 -49.23
CA ILE A 8 48.51 -13.54 -47.98
C ILE A 8 49.13 -14.82 -47.39
N PHE A 9 49.98 -14.73 -46.36
CA PHE A 9 49.67 -14.68 -44.92
C PHE A 9 49.11 -16.02 -44.38
N ILE A 10 50.00 -16.77 -43.73
CA ILE A 10 49.71 -17.94 -42.92
C ILE A 10 48.88 -17.48 -41.72
N LEU A 11 47.62 -17.91 -41.62
CA LEU A 11 46.87 -17.84 -40.37
C LEU A 11 46.60 -19.26 -39.89
N THR A 12 47.38 -19.67 -38.91
CA THR A 12 47.12 -20.83 -38.06
C THR A 12 45.74 -20.70 -37.43
N PHE A 13 44.82 -21.58 -37.79
CA PHE A 13 43.56 -21.77 -37.07
C PHE A 13 43.86 -22.38 -35.70
N THR A 14 44.16 -21.54 -34.72
CA THR A 14 43.96 -21.88 -33.32
C THR A 14 42.45 -21.96 -33.09
N ILE A 15 41.92 -23.19 -33.04
CA ILE A 15 40.60 -23.46 -32.47
C ILE A 15 40.73 -23.16 -30.99
N ILE A 16 40.54 -21.89 -30.63
CA ILE A 16 40.17 -21.52 -29.27
C ILE A 16 38.77 -22.08 -29.10
N ALA A 17 38.69 -23.26 -28.51
CA ALA A 17 37.47 -23.67 -27.82
C ALA A 17 37.16 -22.54 -26.84
N CYS A 18 36.21 -21.68 -27.21
CA CYS A 18 35.55 -20.81 -26.26
C CYS A 18 34.93 -21.74 -25.22
N LYS A 19 35.67 -21.97 -24.14
CA LYS A 19 35.13 -22.46 -22.89
C LYS A 19 34.16 -21.37 -22.49
N GLN A 20 32.90 -21.60 -22.84
CA GLN A 20 31.78 -20.77 -22.46
C GLN A 20 31.77 -20.84 -20.94
N ASN A 21 32.44 -19.89 -20.31
CA ASN A 21 32.24 -19.59 -18.91
C ASN A 21 30.81 -19.07 -18.83
N SER A 22 29.84 -19.98 -18.77
CA SER A 22 28.56 -19.69 -18.18
C SER A 22 28.81 -19.56 -16.68
N THR A 23 29.46 -18.46 -16.29
CA THR A 23 29.01 -17.79 -15.08
C THR A 23 27.56 -17.44 -15.35
N GLU A 24 26.66 -18.38 -15.11
CA GLU A 24 25.29 -18.07 -14.76
C GLU A 24 25.42 -17.09 -13.61
N SER A 25 25.34 -15.79 -13.93
CA SER A 25 25.01 -14.77 -12.97
C SER A 25 23.80 -15.32 -12.25
N LYS A 26 23.97 -15.72 -10.98
CA LYS A 26 22.90 -16.26 -10.15
C LYS A 26 21.76 -15.28 -10.28
N ARG A 27 20.78 -15.65 -11.08
CA ARG A 27 19.68 -14.76 -11.37
C ARG A 27 19.01 -14.52 -10.03
N ASN A 28 18.89 -13.26 -9.65
CA ASN A 28 18.28 -12.87 -8.38
C ASN A 28 16.74 -12.96 -8.48
N GLU A 29 16.27 -14.06 -9.07
CA GLU A 29 14.89 -14.34 -9.40
C GLU A 29 14.59 -15.83 -9.31
N THR A 30 13.36 -16.13 -8.90
CA THR A 30 12.75 -17.45 -8.97
C THR A 30 11.64 -17.43 -10.02
N ILE A 31 11.58 -18.43 -10.89
CA ILE A 31 10.58 -18.55 -11.96
C ILE A 31 9.83 -19.87 -11.78
N ASP A 32 8.51 -19.79 -11.63
CA ASP A 32 7.61 -20.94 -11.60
C ASP A 32 6.81 -20.98 -12.91
N TYR A 33 6.59 -22.18 -13.44
CA TYR A 33 5.89 -22.42 -14.70
C TYR A 33 4.53 -23.06 -14.46
N TYR A 34 3.64 -22.94 -15.45
CA TYR A 34 2.35 -23.63 -15.41
C TYR A 34 2.56 -25.15 -15.40
N PRO A 35 1.89 -25.91 -14.50
CA PRO A 35 2.06 -27.37 -14.41
C PRO A 35 1.77 -28.08 -15.74
N ASN A 36 0.80 -27.58 -16.51
CA ASN A 36 0.38 -28.17 -17.78
C ASN A 36 1.19 -27.67 -18.98
N ASN A 37 2.03 -26.65 -18.80
CA ASN A 37 2.88 -26.11 -19.87
C ASN A 37 4.18 -25.50 -19.28
N PRO A 38 5.23 -26.32 -19.08
CA PRO A 38 6.49 -25.89 -18.47
C PRO A 38 7.29 -24.84 -19.26
N LYS A 39 6.85 -24.47 -20.46
CA LYS A 39 7.47 -23.37 -21.24
C LYS A 39 6.87 -22.01 -20.90
N VAL A 40 5.72 -21.99 -20.24
CA VAL A 40 4.95 -20.77 -19.96
C VAL A 40 5.10 -20.41 -18.49
N ILE A 41 5.61 -19.21 -18.24
CA ILE A 41 5.84 -18.70 -16.89
C ILE A 41 4.49 -18.44 -16.22
N PHE A 42 4.32 -18.95 -15.01
CA PHE A 42 3.17 -18.67 -14.16
C PHE A 42 3.49 -17.55 -13.16
N LYS A 43 4.67 -17.61 -12.53
CA LYS A 43 5.08 -16.65 -11.51
C LYS A 43 6.56 -16.32 -11.66
N LYS A 44 6.89 -15.05 -11.50
CA LYS A 44 8.25 -14.55 -11.36
C LYS A 44 8.38 -13.82 -10.03
N THR A 45 9.42 -14.16 -9.27
CA THR A 45 9.78 -13.48 -8.04
C THR A 45 11.16 -12.86 -8.23
N VAL A 46 11.31 -11.56 -8.03
CA VAL A 46 12.61 -10.86 -8.04
C VAL A 46 12.96 -10.55 -6.60
N HIS A 47 14.09 -11.07 -6.13
CA HIS A 47 14.51 -10.93 -4.74
C HIS A 47 15.28 -9.61 -4.55
N LEU A 48 14.89 -8.79 -3.58
CA LEU A 48 15.63 -7.57 -3.21
C LEU A 48 16.06 -7.67 -1.75
N ALA A 49 16.90 -6.74 -1.31
CA ALA A 49 17.45 -6.76 0.05
C ALA A 49 16.35 -6.79 1.13
N ASP A 50 15.29 -5.99 0.94
CA ASP A 50 14.26 -5.79 1.97
C ASP A 50 12.94 -6.52 1.67
N PHE A 51 12.67 -6.87 0.41
CA PHE A 51 11.42 -7.49 -0.02
C PHE A 51 11.56 -8.19 -1.37
N ASP A 52 10.59 -9.03 -1.71
CA ASP A 52 10.45 -9.60 -3.05
C ASP A 52 9.42 -8.80 -3.88
N SER A 53 9.71 -8.61 -5.16
CA SER A 53 8.72 -8.19 -6.16
C SER A 53 8.16 -9.41 -6.87
N VAL A 54 6.83 -9.56 -6.86
CA VAL A 54 6.15 -10.75 -7.39
C VAL A 54 5.25 -10.38 -8.55
N TYR A 55 5.29 -11.21 -9.58
CA TYR A 55 4.53 -11.08 -10.81
C TYR A 55 3.90 -12.44 -11.14
N TYR A 56 2.60 -12.44 -11.43
CA TYR A 56 1.89 -13.59 -11.95
C TYR A 56 1.42 -13.30 -13.37
N PHE A 57 1.54 -14.29 -14.25
CA PHE A 57 1.29 -14.16 -15.67
C PHE A 57 0.20 -15.12 -16.11
N TYR A 58 -0.62 -14.68 -17.05
CA TYR A 58 -1.49 -15.55 -17.81
C TYR A 58 -0.66 -16.47 -18.70
N ASP A 59 -1.31 -17.48 -19.25
CA ASP A 59 -0.70 -18.41 -20.22
C ASP A 59 -0.20 -17.73 -21.50
N ASN A 60 -0.75 -16.57 -21.86
CA ASN A 60 -0.29 -15.73 -22.97
C ASN A 60 0.90 -14.80 -22.60
N GLY A 61 1.41 -14.88 -21.37
CA GLY A 61 2.53 -14.08 -20.88
C GLY A 61 2.18 -12.66 -20.41
N ILE A 62 0.90 -12.27 -20.41
CA ILE A 62 0.45 -10.99 -19.84
C ILE A 62 0.40 -11.07 -18.32
N ILE A 63 0.79 -10.01 -17.61
CA ILE A 63 0.71 -9.97 -16.14
C ILE A 63 -0.76 -9.83 -15.71
N PHE A 64 -1.23 -10.73 -14.86
CA PHE A 64 -2.55 -10.61 -14.24
C PHE A 64 -2.51 -10.11 -12.80
N LYS A 65 -1.38 -10.24 -12.11
CA LYS A 65 -1.25 -9.81 -10.72
C LYS A 65 0.19 -9.49 -10.37
N LYS A 66 0.43 -8.36 -9.71
CA LYS A 66 1.77 -8.01 -9.20
C LYS A 66 1.72 -7.23 -7.89
N GLY A 67 2.74 -7.38 -7.07
CA GLY A 67 2.88 -6.67 -5.82
C GLY A 67 4.17 -7.02 -5.08
N LYS A 68 4.22 -6.69 -3.80
CA LYS A 68 5.40 -6.91 -2.94
C LYS A 68 5.06 -7.84 -1.78
N GLN A 69 6.04 -8.65 -1.38
CA GLN A 69 5.95 -9.49 -0.21
C GLN A 69 7.26 -9.53 0.56
N TYR A 70 7.17 -9.70 1.87
CA TYR A 70 8.30 -10.14 2.69
C TYR A 70 8.46 -11.67 2.56
N LYS A 71 9.38 -12.25 3.34
CA LYS A 71 9.60 -13.70 3.42
C LYS A 71 8.27 -14.45 3.68
N GLU A 72 8.21 -15.71 3.26
CA GLU A 72 7.05 -16.59 3.50
C GLU A 72 5.73 -16.11 2.85
N ASN A 73 5.81 -15.37 1.74
CA ASN A 73 4.65 -14.84 1.00
C ASN A 73 3.79 -13.82 1.75
N GLN A 74 4.38 -13.10 2.71
CA GLN A 74 3.69 -12.05 3.45
C GLN A 74 3.54 -10.78 2.59
N LYS A 75 2.43 -10.70 1.84
CA LYS A 75 2.01 -9.53 1.04
C LYS A 75 1.95 -8.25 1.86
N PHE A 76 2.42 -7.15 1.27
CA PHE A 76 2.25 -5.79 1.78
C PHE A 76 2.14 -4.76 0.65
N GLY A 77 1.64 -3.57 0.98
CA GLY A 77 1.46 -2.46 0.05
C GLY A 77 0.42 -2.77 -1.03
N ASN A 78 0.49 -2.04 -2.15
CA ASN A 78 -0.47 -2.16 -3.22
C ASN A 78 -0.15 -3.33 -4.16
N TRP A 79 -1.11 -4.22 -4.30
CA TRP A 79 -1.15 -5.29 -5.28
C TRP A 79 -2.09 -4.91 -6.41
N LYS A 80 -1.59 -4.95 -7.65
CA LYS A 80 -2.31 -4.56 -8.86
C LYS A 80 -2.76 -5.81 -9.60
N LEU A 81 -4.05 -5.88 -9.92
CA LEU A 81 -4.68 -7.00 -10.61
C LEU A 81 -5.24 -6.52 -11.94
N TYR A 82 -4.93 -7.27 -12.99
CA TYR A 82 -5.23 -6.95 -14.37
C TYR A 82 -6.11 -8.04 -14.97
N ASP A 83 -6.89 -7.70 -15.99
CA ASP A 83 -7.56 -8.72 -16.82
C ASP A 83 -6.67 -9.19 -17.97
N ARG A 84 -7.21 -10.11 -18.79
CA ARG A 84 -6.51 -10.68 -19.96
C ARG A 84 -6.22 -9.67 -21.07
N ASP A 85 -6.89 -8.52 -21.06
CA ASP A 85 -6.64 -7.41 -21.99
C ASP A 85 -5.52 -6.49 -21.47
N SER A 86 -4.94 -6.78 -20.30
CA SER A 86 -3.99 -5.95 -19.55
C SER A 86 -4.59 -4.69 -18.91
N ASP A 87 -5.92 -4.57 -18.85
CA ASP A 87 -6.58 -3.45 -18.17
C ASP A 87 -6.40 -3.62 -16.66
N LEU A 88 -6.05 -2.56 -15.92
CA LEU A 88 -5.97 -2.60 -14.45
C LEU A 88 -7.39 -2.57 -13.88
N ARG A 89 -7.79 -3.61 -13.15
CA ARG A 89 -9.18 -3.81 -12.71
C ARG A 89 -9.38 -3.66 -11.22
N GLU A 90 -8.34 -4.01 -10.47
CA GLU A 90 -8.39 -3.94 -9.02
C GLU A 90 -7.02 -3.60 -8.44
N ILE A 91 -7.00 -2.71 -7.46
CA ILE A 91 -5.85 -2.51 -6.59
C ILE A 91 -6.25 -3.00 -5.20
N ARG A 92 -5.42 -3.82 -4.56
CA ARG A 92 -5.60 -4.29 -3.18
C ARG A 92 -4.45 -3.81 -2.34
N GLU A 93 -4.74 -3.05 -1.29
CA GLU A 93 -3.74 -2.69 -0.29
C GLU A 93 -3.65 -3.77 0.78
N TRP A 94 -2.44 -4.23 1.08
CA TRP A 94 -2.16 -5.21 2.11
C TRP A 94 -1.30 -4.59 3.22
N PHE A 95 -1.66 -4.89 4.46
CA PHE A 95 -0.84 -4.59 5.64
C PHE A 95 -0.44 -5.88 6.33
N THR A 96 0.74 -5.87 6.95
CA THR A 96 1.14 -6.96 7.85
C THR A 96 0.62 -6.63 9.24
N ILE A 97 -0.26 -7.49 9.78
CA ILE A 97 -0.86 -7.35 11.10
C ILE A 97 -0.62 -8.65 11.88
N ASN A 98 0.13 -8.57 12.98
CA ASN A 98 0.56 -9.70 13.81
C ASN A 98 1.23 -10.79 12.97
N GLY A 99 2.24 -10.40 12.18
CA GLY A 99 2.94 -11.29 11.25
C GLY A 99 2.09 -11.89 10.12
N LYS A 100 0.86 -11.40 9.87
CA LYS A 100 -0.02 -11.93 8.80
C LYS A 100 -0.46 -10.84 7.85
N SER A 101 -0.45 -11.14 6.55
CA SER A 101 -1.01 -10.24 5.53
C SER A 101 -2.52 -10.14 5.68
N ARG A 102 -3.02 -8.92 5.83
CA ARG A 102 -4.45 -8.60 5.84
C ARG A 102 -4.76 -7.59 4.75
N ALA A 103 -5.83 -7.84 4.00
CA ALA A 103 -6.36 -6.87 3.06
C ALA A 103 -6.86 -5.66 3.86
N ASN A 104 -6.35 -4.49 3.54
CA ASN A 104 -6.64 -3.24 4.21
C ASN A 104 -7.71 -2.46 3.44
N ARG A 105 -7.49 -2.26 2.13
CA ARG A 105 -8.42 -1.59 1.21
C ARG A 105 -8.41 -2.25 -0.15
N ALA A 106 -9.45 -2.00 -0.93
CA ALA A 106 -9.50 -2.35 -2.34
C ALA A 106 -10.10 -1.22 -3.16
N TRP A 107 -9.65 -1.11 -4.41
CA TRP A 107 -10.17 -0.17 -5.39
C TRP A 107 -10.56 -0.94 -6.64
N ASN A 108 -11.84 -0.92 -7.01
CA ASN A 108 -12.29 -1.45 -8.29
C ASN A 108 -12.22 -0.36 -9.34
N LEU A 109 -11.80 -0.73 -10.55
CA LEU A 109 -11.55 0.19 -11.64
C LEU A 109 -12.33 -0.23 -12.90
N ASN A 110 -12.78 0.75 -13.70
CA ASN A 110 -13.28 0.51 -15.06
C ASN A 110 -12.10 0.31 -16.03
N LYS A 111 -12.37 0.20 -17.34
CA LYS A 111 -11.31 -0.06 -18.35
C LYS A 111 -10.44 1.18 -18.57
N GLU A 112 -11.01 2.34 -18.31
CA GLU A 112 -10.36 3.64 -18.40
C GLU A 112 -9.42 3.93 -17.21
N GLY A 113 -9.53 3.13 -16.13
CA GLY A 113 -8.72 3.26 -14.91
C GLY A 113 -9.35 4.14 -13.82
N ASP A 114 -10.59 4.58 -14.00
CA ASP A 114 -11.35 5.31 -13.00
C ASP A 114 -11.79 4.40 -11.85
N THR A 115 -11.76 4.93 -10.64
CA THR A 115 -12.28 4.23 -9.45
C THR A 115 -13.79 4.20 -9.46
N ILE A 116 -14.36 3.01 -9.41
CA ILE A 116 -15.80 2.75 -9.46
C ILE A 116 -16.26 1.94 -8.25
N ALA A 117 -17.57 1.96 -7.98
CA ALA A 117 -18.16 0.95 -7.09
C ALA A 117 -18.02 -0.45 -7.72
N TRP A 118 -17.91 -1.47 -6.88
CA TRP A 118 -17.87 -2.85 -7.35
C TRP A 118 -19.13 -3.19 -8.16
N ARG A 119 -18.95 -3.79 -9.33
CA ARG A 119 -20.03 -4.29 -10.18
C ARG A 119 -19.56 -5.47 -11.03
N HIS A 120 -20.50 -6.34 -11.40
CA HIS A 120 -20.20 -7.60 -12.09
C HIS A 120 -19.56 -7.43 -13.47
N GLN A 121 -19.91 -6.36 -14.19
CA GLN A 121 -19.44 -6.07 -15.55
C GLN A 121 -17.92 -5.91 -15.59
N ASP A 122 -17.36 -5.33 -14.52
CA ASP A 122 -15.93 -5.04 -14.45
C ASP A 122 -15.11 -6.09 -13.68
N SER A 123 -15.77 -7.12 -13.19
CA SER A 123 -15.21 -8.11 -12.27
C SER A 123 -14.28 -9.10 -12.96
N ILE A 124 -13.06 -9.23 -12.42
CA ILE A 124 -12.08 -10.25 -12.83
C ILE A 124 -12.34 -11.63 -12.19
N TYR A 125 -13.26 -11.73 -11.23
CA TYR A 125 -13.47 -12.96 -10.44
C TYR A 125 -14.06 -14.15 -11.21
N LYS A 126 -14.50 -13.94 -12.45
CA LYS A 126 -14.93 -15.02 -13.35
C LYS A 126 -13.76 -15.73 -14.04
N GLN A 127 -12.57 -15.14 -14.02
CA GLN A 127 -11.39 -15.74 -14.62
C GLN A 127 -10.78 -16.77 -13.65
N ALA A 128 -10.24 -17.86 -14.21
CA ALA A 128 -9.72 -18.99 -13.43
C ALA A 128 -8.61 -18.57 -12.44
N GLU A 129 -7.84 -17.55 -12.81
CA GLU A 129 -6.72 -17.00 -12.03
C GLU A 129 -7.18 -16.30 -10.74
N PHE A 130 -8.44 -15.86 -10.69
CA PHE A 130 -8.98 -15.06 -9.58
C PHE A 130 -10.10 -15.74 -8.79
N ILE A 131 -10.65 -16.86 -9.26
CA ILE A 131 -11.79 -17.53 -8.62
C ILE A 131 -11.55 -17.84 -7.14
N ASN A 132 -10.31 -18.21 -6.80
CA ASN A 132 -9.85 -18.50 -5.44
C ASN A 132 -8.98 -17.39 -4.83
N ASP A 133 -8.68 -16.32 -5.57
CA ASP A 133 -7.91 -15.17 -5.06
C ASP A 133 -8.84 -14.06 -4.60
N THR A 134 -9.52 -14.32 -3.49
CA THR A 134 -10.55 -13.45 -2.93
C THR A 134 -10.06 -12.69 -1.70
N ILE A 135 -10.79 -11.63 -1.34
CA ILE A 135 -10.61 -10.84 -0.12
C ILE A 135 -11.94 -10.83 0.64
N PRO A 136 -11.93 -10.60 1.97
CA PRO A 136 -13.14 -10.72 2.81
C PRO A 136 -14.22 -9.67 2.49
N PHE A 137 -13.90 -8.68 1.67
CA PHE A 137 -14.81 -7.65 1.22
C PHE A 137 -14.64 -7.41 -0.28
N ARG A 138 -15.69 -6.96 -0.97
CA ARG A 138 -15.67 -6.71 -2.43
C ARG A 138 -15.81 -5.25 -2.80
N ASN A 139 -16.14 -4.40 -1.85
CA ASN A 139 -16.39 -2.99 -2.08
C ASN A 139 -15.10 -2.21 -2.30
N THR A 140 -15.19 -1.18 -3.14
CA THR A 140 -14.20 -0.11 -3.22
C THR A 140 -14.16 0.66 -1.90
N ILE A 141 -12.97 0.87 -1.35
CA ILE A 141 -12.68 1.67 -0.16
C ILE A 141 -11.66 2.73 -0.60
N TYR A 142 -12.16 3.83 -1.19
CA TYR A 142 -11.35 4.94 -1.73
C TYR A 142 -11.24 6.12 -0.75
N ASP A 143 -10.88 5.83 0.49
CA ASP A 143 -10.76 6.88 1.50
C ASP A 143 -9.40 7.59 1.41
N ILE A 144 -9.40 8.86 1.80
CA ILE A 144 -8.24 9.73 1.72
C ILE A 144 -7.62 9.85 3.10
N ILE A 145 -6.32 9.64 3.18
CA ILE A 145 -5.50 9.93 4.36
C ILE A 145 -4.39 10.86 3.87
N PHE A 146 -4.41 12.08 4.37
CA PHE A 146 -3.48 13.12 3.92
C PHE A 146 -2.76 13.75 5.09
N PHE A 147 -1.47 14.02 4.89
CA PHE A 147 -0.65 14.84 5.77
C PHE A 147 0.01 15.93 4.95
N ASN A 148 0.06 17.15 5.49
CA ASN A 148 0.41 18.35 4.74
C ASN A 148 1.88 18.43 4.32
N ARG A 149 2.74 17.61 4.90
CA ARG A 149 4.19 17.56 4.66
C ARG A 149 4.76 16.23 5.13
N ASP A 150 5.92 15.89 4.62
CA ASP A 150 6.73 14.75 5.06
C ASP A 150 7.85 15.16 6.03
N THR A 151 8.10 16.46 6.20
CA THR A 151 9.11 17.01 7.12
C THR A 151 8.49 18.07 8.02
N VAL A 152 8.77 18.02 9.32
CA VAL A 152 8.21 18.94 10.32
C VAL A 152 9.24 19.29 11.39
N LYS A 153 9.18 20.51 11.94
CA LYS A 153 10.01 20.89 13.10
C LYS A 153 9.44 20.26 14.37
N LEU A 154 10.29 19.92 15.33
CA LEU A 154 9.89 19.27 16.59
C LEU A 154 8.73 20.00 17.32
N ASN A 155 8.78 21.33 17.35
CA ASN A 155 7.77 22.16 18.01
C ASN A 155 6.58 22.56 17.12
N GLU A 156 6.48 21.98 15.93
CA GLU A 156 5.36 22.17 15.02
C GLU A 156 4.54 20.90 14.88
N PRO A 157 3.20 20.99 14.81
CA PRO A 157 2.41 19.83 14.54
C PRO A 157 2.50 19.44 13.05
N ILE A 158 2.49 18.14 12.80
CA ILE A 158 2.03 17.64 11.51
C ILE A 158 0.51 17.78 11.47
N LYS A 159 0.01 18.29 10.34
CA LYS A 159 -1.42 18.48 10.10
C LYS A 159 -1.88 17.52 9.03
N GLY A 160 -3.07 16.97 9.19
CA GLY A 160 -3.60 16.03 8.23
C GLY A 160 -5.12 15.95 8.30
N PHE A 161 -5.67 15.10 7.47
CA PHE A 161 -7.07 14.73 7.54
C PHE A 161 -7.30 13.29 7.09
N VAL A 162 -8.42 12.74 7.55
CA VAL A 162 -9.00 11.51 7.01
C VAL A 162 -10.37 11.85 6.48
N GLU A 163 -10.63 11.50 5.22
CA GLU A 163 -11.91 11.71 4.56
C GLU A 163 -12.43 10.38 4.00
N ILE A 164 -13.67 10.05 4.33
CA ILE A 164 -14.35 8.89 3.75
C ILE A 164 -15.01 9.28 2.45
N ARG A 165 -14.62 8.62 1.37
CA ARG A 165 -15.31 8.71 0.08
C ARG A 165 -16.16 7.47 -0.20
N SER A 166 -15.95 6.38 0.54
CA SER A 166 -16.73 5.16 0.41
C SER A 166 -17.09 4.60 1.77
N SER A 167 -18.38 4.60 2.10
CA SER A 167 -18.85 4.06 3.37
C SER A 167 -18.73 2.53 3.40
N VAL A 168 -18.03 2.00 4.41
CA VAL A 168 -17.99 0.55 4.66
C VAL A 168 -19.24 0.08 5.41
N ILE A 169 -19.91 1.01 6.11
CA ILE A 169 -21.26 0.83 6.68
C ILE A 169 -22.23 1.45 5.68
N ARG A 170 -23.00 0.62 4.95
CA ARG A 170 -23.78 1.07 3.78
C ARG A 170 -25.18 1.53 4.10
N ASP A 171 -25.87 0.77 4.96
CA ASP A 171 -27.31 0.93 5.16
C ASP A 171 -27.64 1.78 6.38
N GLN A 172 -26.62 2.39 7.00
CA GLN A 172 -26.76 3.19 8.21
C GLN A 172 -25.88 4.44 8.12
N PRO A 173 -26.28 5.57 8.75
CA PRO A 173 -25.42 6.73 8.92
C PRO A 173 -24.08 6.29 9.51
N SER A 174 -22.97 6.86 9.07
CA SER A 174 -21.67 6.42 9.58
C SER A 174 -20.72 7.58 9.80
N ASN A 175 -20.34 7.73 11.05
CA ASN A 175 -19.32 8.64 11.53
C ASN A 175 -17.95 8.00 11.45
N ILE A 176 -16.90 8.82 11.57
CA ILE A 176 -15.53 8.36 11.54
C ILE A 176 -14.73 8.77 12.76
N ARG A 177 -13.75 7.93 13.09
CA ARG A 177 -12.76 8.22 14.11
C ARG A 177 -11.42 7.65 13.70
N ALA A 178 -10.35 8.39 14.01
CA ALA A 178 -8.98 7.99 13.77
C ALA A 178 -8.25 7.80 15.10
N PHE A 179 -7.36 6.83 15.13
CA PHE A 179 -6.51 6.51 16.26
C PHE A 179 -5.08 6.42 15.77
N ILE A 180 -4.23 7.29 16.31
CA ILE A 180 -2.86 7.42 15.86
C ILE A 180 -1.94 7.24 17.05
N ALA A 181 -0.93 6.39 16.89
CA ALA A 181 0.02 6.14 17.96
C ALA A 181 0.88 7.38 18.20
N LYS A 182 1.22 7.61 19.48
CA LYS A 182 2.17 8.66 19.86
C LYS A 182 3.60 8.26 19.50
N ASP A 183 4.46 9.25 19.27
CA ASP A 183 5.87 9.02 18.92
C ASP A 183 6.60 8.16 19.95
N SER A 184 6.51 8.53 21.24
CA SER A 184 7.10 7.78 22.37
C SER A 184 6.54 6.36 22.61
N ALA A 185 5.38 6.01 22.05
CA ALA A 185 4.71 4.73 22.29
C ALA A 185 4.01 4.25 21.01
N ASN A 186 4.80 4.03 19.96
CA ASN A 186 4.30 3.75 18.61
C ASN A 186 3.99 2.26 18.37
N TYR A 187 3.26 1.96 17.30
CA TYR A 187 3.06 0.59 16.83
C TYR A 187 4.36 -0.04 16.34
N ASN A 188 4.51 -1.34 16.58
CA ASN A 188 5.44 -2.19 15.83
C ASN A 188 5.09 -2.16 14.33
N TYR A 189 6.04 -2.55 13.47
CA TYR A 189 5.83 -2.55 12.01
C TYR A 189 4.64 -3.42 11.58
N ASP A 190 4.30 -4.43 12.38
CA ASP A 190 3.18 -5.35 12.16
C ASP A 190 2.02 -5.13 13.12
N PHE A 191 1.97 -4.02 13.86
CA PHE A 191 0.91 -3.70 14.81
C PHE A 191 0.72 -4.72 15.96
N SER A 192 1.72 -5.58 16.22
CA SER A 192 1.67 -6.64 17.24
C SER A 192 1.46 -6.15 18.69
N ASN A 193 1.83 -4.90 18.97
CA ASN A 193 1.68 -4.27 20.29
C ASN A 193 0.38 -3.45 20.43
N GLU A 194 -0.66 -3.72 19.64
CA GLU A 194 -1.90 -2.91 19.62
C GLU A 194 -2.55 -2.70 21.00
N LYS A 195 -2.43 -3.65 21.91
CA LYS A 195 -3.00 -3.55 23.27
C LYS A 195 -2.20 -2.62 24.20
N GLU A 196 -0.95 -2.31 23.86
CA GLU A 196 -0.01 -1.56 24.69
C GLU A 196 0.15 -0.11 24.21
N VAL A 197 -0.13 0.13 22.92
CA VAL A 197 0.04 1.44 22.27
C VAL A 197 -0.95 2.46 22.81
N LYS A 198 -0.42 3.62 23.22
CA LYS A 198 -1.24 4.76 23.61
C LYS A 198 -1.66 5.56 22.38
N LEU A 199 -2.95 5.55 22.09
CA LEU A 199 -3.52 6.19 20.90
C LEU A 199 -4.04 7.60 21.20
N ALA A 200 -3.68 8.55 20.34
CA ALA A 200 -4.40 9.81 20.21
C ALA A 200 -5.67 9.56 19.38
N LYS A 201 -6.82 9.94 19.94
CA LYS A 201 -8.13 9.78 19.30
C LYS A 201 -8.55 11.09 18.65
N PHE A 202 -8.98 11.01 17.40
CA PHE A 202 -9.57 12.11 16.64
C PHE A 202 -10.98 11.70 16.22
N ASN A 203 -11.96 12.54 16.50
CA ASN A 203 -13.35 12.33 16.09
C ASN A 203 -13.65 13.13 14.83
N ASP A 204 -14.73 12.76 14.15
CA ASP A 204 -15.23 13.53 13.02
C ASP A 204 -15.72 14.93 13.42
N LEU A 205 -15.92 15.78 12.42
CA LEU A 205 -16.26 17.19 12.61
C LEU A 205 -17.65 17.42 13.20
N THR A 206 -18.56 16.43 13.26
CA THR A 206 -19.82 16.60 14.00
C THR A 206 -19.57 16.75 15.50
N ILE A 207 -18.45 16.21 16.01
CA ILE A 207 -18.02 16.33 17.40
C ILE A 207 -16.99 17.46 17.55
N ASP A 208 -16.07 17.62 16.60
CA ASP A 208 -15.01 18.63 16.65
C ASP A 208 -15.43 19.97 16.02
N SER A 209 -16.30 20.70 16.72
CA SER A 209 -16.84 21.98 16.25
C SER A 209 -15.79 23.09 16.09
N ILE A 210 -14.69 23.02 16.84
CA ILE A 210 -13.60 24.02 16.78
C ILE A 210 -12.91 24.01 15.42
N ASN A 211 -12.73 22.82 14.84
CA ASN A 211 -12.02 22.65 13.58
C ASN A 211 -12.95 22.67 12.35
N GLN A 212 -14.27 22.72 12.52
CA GLN A 212 -15.23 22.86 11.41
C GLN A 212 -14.96 24.07 10.51
N LYS A 213 -14.42 25.16 11.07
CA LYS A 213 -14.07 26.38 10.31
C LYS A 213 -13.05 26.17 9.18
N TRP A 214 -12.33 25.04 9.20
CA TRP A 214 -11.36 24.69 8.17
C TRP A 214 -11.95 23.77 7.09
N ALA A 215 -13.19 23.30 7.26
CA ALA A 215 -13.89 22.52 6.26
C ALA A 215 -14.49 23.44 5.19
N GLY A 216 -14.50 22.96 3.94
CA GLY A 216 -15.14 23.67 2.83
C GLY A 216 -16.66 23.64 2.91
N GLU A 217 -17.31 24.51 2.15
CA GLU A 217 -18.76 24.49 2.00
C GLU A 217 -19.25 23.13 1.46
N GLY A 218 -20.40 22.66 1.97
CA GLY A 218 -20.98 21.36 1.57
C GLY A 218 -20.26 20.12 2.11
N THR A 219 -19.26 20.29 2.99
CA THR A 219 -18.57 19.15 3.61
C THR A 219 -19.53 18.34 4.50
N ASP A 220 -19.56 17.01 4.31
CA ASP A 220 -20.18 16.11 5.28
C ASP A 220 -19.26 15.94 6.49
N PHE A 221 -19.61 16.62 7.59
CA PHE A 221 -18.83 16.60 8.81
C PHE A 221 -18.71 15.22 9.45
N SER A 222 -19.63 14.29 9.18
CA SER A 222 -19.55 12.92 9.70
C SER A 222 -18.47 12.09 8.99
N LYS A 223 -17.95 12.57 7.86
CA LYS A 223 -17.01 11.89 6.96
C LYS A 223 -15.63 12.52 6.92
N LEU A 224 -15.36 13.54 7.73
CA LEU A 224 -14.08 14.24 7.77
C LEU A 224 -13.53 14.34 9.19
N ILE A 225 -12.23 14.09 9.35
CA ILE A 225 -11.46 14.29 10.58
C ILE A 225 -10.29 15.20 10.25
N PHE A 226 -10.04 16.22 11.08
CA PHE A 226 -8.76 16.91 11.09
C PHE A 226 -7.80 16.32 12.13
N ILE A 227 -6.54 16.20 11.76
CA ILE A 227 -5.47 15.64 12.59
C ILE A 227 -4.44 16.72 12.85
N GLY A 228 -4.04 16.87 14.12
CA GLY A 228 -2.90 17.65 14.55
C GLY A 228 -2.10 16.85 15.57
N LEU A 229 -0.84 16.55 15.26
CA LEU A 229 0.03 15.74 16.11
C LEU A 229 1.43 16.36 16.24
N TYR A 230 1.95 16.37 17.46
CA TYR A 230 3.33 16.73 17.76
C TYR A 230 4.19 15.47 17.90
N PHE A 231 5.50 15.64 17.75
CA PHE A 231 6.49 14.59 17.94
C PHE A 231 7.29 14.84 19.22
N ASP A 232 7.77 13.76 19.84
CA ASP A 232 8.49 13.82 21.11
C ASP A 232 9.99 13.98 20.89
N SER A 233 10.50 13.64 19.69
CA SER A 233 11.92 13.71 19.35
C SER A 233 12.19 13.87 17.84
N VAL A 234 13.41 14.33 17.52
CA VAL A 234 13.91 14.46 16.14
C VAL A 234 14.25 13.11 15.50
N GLY A 235 14.38 13.09 14.17
CA GLY A 235 14.77 11.93 13.37
C GLY A 235 13.67 11.40 12.46
N GLU A 236 13.93 10.26 11.82
CA GLU A 236 12.95 9.56 11.00
C GLU A 236 11.89 8.87 11.87
N LYS A 237 10.62 9.15 11.57
CA LYS A 237 9.45 8.66 12.28
C LYS A 237 8.52 7.90 11.34
N ASN A 238 7.89 6.85 11.85
CA ASN A 238 6.81 6.15 11.16
C ASN A 238 5.50 6.46 11.86
N LEU A 239 4.73 7.41 11.34
CA LEU A 239 3.40 7.70 11.86
C LEU A 239 2.46 6.54 11.52
N ARG A 240 2.00 5.81 12.53
CA ARG A 240 1.12 4.64 12.37
C ARG A 240 -0.19 4.84 13.08
N GLY A 241 -1.26 4.38 12.45
CA GLY A 241 -2.58 4.46 13.03
C GLY A 241 -3.58 3.65 12.22
N TYR A 242 -4.83 3.79 12.62
CA TYR A 242 -5.96 3.33 11.84
C TYR A 242 -7.12 4.31 11.98
N TYR A 243 -8.03 4.28 11.02
CA TYR A 243 -9.36 4.85 11.20
C TYR A 243 -10.42 3.76 11.07
N GLN A 244 -11.60 4.04 11.60
CA GLN A 244 -12.74 3.14 11.49
C GLN A 244 -14.05 3.94 11.43
N GLN A 245 -14.97 3.47 10.60
CA GLN A 245 -16.33 3.98 10.56
C GLN A 245 -17.14 3.36 11.71
N TYR A 246 -18.10 4.10 12.26
CA TYR A 246 -19.02 3.59 13.26
C TYR A 246 -20.40 4.20 13.09
N SER A 247 -21.41 3.50 13.61
CA SER A 247 -22.79 3.95 13.64
C SER A 247 -23.42 3.61 14.99
N PHE A 248 -24.27 4.49 15.50
CA PHE A 248 -25.03 4.26 16.74
C PHE A 248 -26.50 4.05 16.43
N GLY A 249 -27.09 3.06 17.10
CA GLY A 249 -28.45 2.61 16.87
C GLY A 249 -29.51 3.49 17.55
N PRO A 250 -30.74 2.96 17.69
CA PRO A 250 -31.08 1.53 17.61
C PRO A 250 -31.09 1.00 16.15
N PHE A 251 -30.50 -0.18 15.92
CA PHE A 251 -30.63 -0.94 14.67
C PHE A 251 -31.54 -2.15 14.86
N GLU A 252 -31.89 -2.82 13.75
CA GLU A 252 -32.59 -4.10 13.79
C GLU A 252 -31.81 -5.12 14.62
N LYS A 253 -32.54 -6.06 15.24
CA LYS A 253 -31.95 -7.13 16.03
C LYS A 253 -31.09 -8.04 15.14
N ASP A 254 -30.03 -8.61 15.69
CA ASP A 254 -29.26 -9.64 14.98
C ASP A 254 -30.09 -10.91 14.75
N GLU A 255 -29.53 -11.87 14.01
CA GLU A 255 -30.17 -13.16 13.71
C GLU A 255 -30.54 -13.97 14.97
N ASN A 256 -29.96 -13.63 16.13
CA ASN A 256 -30.21 -14.24 17.43
C ASN A 256 -31.16 -13.42 18.32
N GLY A 257 -31.73 -12.32 17.80
CA GLY A 257 -32.65 -11.45 18.53
C GLY A 257 -31.98 -10.46 19.48
N HIS A 258 -30.66 -10.32 19.46
CA HIS A 258 -29.94 -9.33 20.27
C HIS A 258 -30.09 -7.93 19.67
N LYS A 259 -30.29 -6.95 20.55
CA LYS A 259 -30.35 -5.54 20.17
C LYS A 259 -28.97 -5.08 19.71
N ILE A 260 -28.87 -4.54 18.49
CA ILE A 260 -27.64 -3.93 17.99
C ILE A 260 -27.70 -2.43 18.25
N ASP A 261 -26.92 -1.99 19.24
CA ASP A 261 -26.85 -0.57 19.62
C ASP A 261 -25.69 0.18 18.95
N SER A 262 -24.77 -0.54 18.30
CA SER A 262 -23.69 0.07 17.51
C SER A 262 -23.17 -0.87 16.42
N ILE A 263 -22.76 -0.30 15.29
CA ILE A 263 -22.03 -0.99 14.22
C ILE A 263 -20.63 -0.39 14.14
N ILE A 264 -19.61 -1.24 14.10
CA ILE A 264 -18.20 -0.82 13.95
C ILE A 264 -17.67 -1.44 12.67
N GLY A 265 -17.25 -0.59 11.73
CA GLY A 265 -16.54 -1.02 10.52
C GLY A 265 -15.15 -1.55 10.87
N HIS A 266 -14.58 -2.34 9.96
CA HIS A 266 -13.21 -2.82 10.14
C HIS A 266 -12.21 -1.65 10.18
N LYS A 267 -11.08 -1.89 10.84
CA LYS A 267 -9.98 -0.93 10.94
C LYS A 267 -9.27 -0.83 9.59
N ILE A 268 -9.05 0.40 9.14
CA ILE A 268 -8.19 0.71 8.01
C ILE A 268 -6.89 1.29 8.54
N TYR A 269 -5.83 0.51 8.43
CA TYR A 269 -4.50 0.87 8.91
C TYR A 269 -3.78 1.78 7.92
N PHE A 270 -2.87 2.60 8.43
CA PHE A 270 -1.98 3.40 7.61
C PHE A 270 -0.62 3.59 8.26
N GLU A 271 0.37 3.84 7.42
CA GLU A 271 1.72 4.22 7.81
C GLU A 271 2.19 5.38 6.94
N ARG A 272 2.85 6.37 7.54
CA ARG A 272 3.48 7.48 6.84
C ARG A 272 4.86 7.75 7.44
N LYS A 273 5.90 7.74 6.60
CA LYS A 273 7.24 8.23 6.97
C LYS A 273 7.22 9.75 7.11
N ILE A 274 7.73 10.25 8.22
CA ILE A 274 7.86 11.67 8.54
C ILE A 274 9.29 11.93 9.06
N ILE A 275 9.91 13.02 8.64
CA ILE A 275 11.20 13.48 9.15
C ILE A 275 10.94 14.61 10.14
N VAL A 276 11.40 14.45 11.38
CA VAL A 276 11.30 15.49 12.41
C VAL A 276 12.67 16.14 12.57
N ILE A 277 12.74 17.44 12.31
CA ILE A 277 13.98 18.23 12.44
C ILE A 277 13.94 19.09 13.70
N ASP A 278 15.12 19.51 14.17
CA ASP A 278 15.22 20.46 15.27
C ASP A 278 14.51 21.78 14.91
N SER A 279 13.95 22.43 15.91
CA SER A 279 13.25 23.70 15.77
C SER A 279 14.23 24.88 15.70
N ILE A 280 15.49 24.68 16.10
CA ILE A 280 16.55 25.68 16.05
C ILE A 280 17.34 25.51 14.75
N GLU A 281 17.21 26.46 13.82
CA GLU A 281 18.24 26.62 12.79
C GLU A 281 19.56 26.97 13.50
N LYS A 282 20.60 26.15 13.32
CA LYS A 282 21.96 26.55 13.68
C LYS A 282 22.31 27.77 12.83
N ASN A 283 22.06 28.97 13.35
CA ASN A 283 22.64 30.20 12.84
C ASN A 283 24.16 30.06 12.92
N HIS A 284 24.79 29.75 11.79
CA HIS A 284 26.22 29.94 11.62
C HIS A 284 26.51 31.44 11.45
N SER A 285 26.43 32.18 12.54
CA SER A 285 27.02 33.50 12.72
C SER A 285 27.37 33.58 14.21
N VAL A 286 28.59 33.83 14.65
CA VAL A 286 29.51 34.91 14.30
C VAL A 286 30.93 34.46 14.66
N GLN A 287 31.87 34.41 13.71
CA GLN A 287 33.30 34.52 14.08
C GLN A 287 33.57 35.99 14.32
N HIS A 288 33.55 36.41 15.58
CA HIS A 288 34.19 37.64 15.99
C HIS A 288 35.69 37.45 15.77
N ARG A 289 36.24 38.09 14.74
CA ARG A 289 37.68 38.39 14.71
C ARG A 289 37.88 39.63 15.58
N LEU A 290 38.58 39.41 16.70
CA LEU A 290 39.38 40.43 17.37
C LEU A 290 40.60 40.76 16.50
#